data_AF-A0A1A6ADP9-F1
#
_entry.id   AF-A0A1A6ADP9-F1
#
_cell.length_a   1.000
_cell.length_b   1.000
_cell.length_c   1.000
_cell.angle_alpha   90.00
_cell.angle_beta   90.00
_cell.angle_gamma   90.00
#
_symmetry.space_group_name_H-M   'P 1'
#
loop_
_entity.id
_entity.type
_entity.pdbx_description
1 polymer ?
#
loop_
_entity_poly.entity_id
_entity_poly.type
_entity_poly.pdbx_seq_one_letter_code
_entity_poly.pdbx_strand_id
1 'polypeptide(L)'
;MLIVALCLSQERNADVSVYAWSKPKSQGGDGTCGMTTGGPSRLFKMGATWLEVPRTDPRFRFGTWTRRPDKLDNIRVRFDRPFVEQSVSVVAFFRGFKMVKGNDEHSRPVWRGEVTVKNVDSTGFEMAISSAQGDFNLEVEVDWVAHMTVDPTVKSGYMTIDHSDQPKFPQTTRCNFNNGEMAANPDYIFQAWSKIDVSAERNMRLIHSASEISKSGFTWKTESWDDTLCWSARGAWIALMK
;
A
#
# COMPACT_ATOMS: atom_id res chain seq x y z
N MET A 1 8.15 7.04 -13.47
CA MET A 1 7.35 5.83 -13.21
C MET A 1 6.11 6.28 -12.46
N LEU A 2 4.96 5.68 -12.76
CA LEU A 2 3.68 6.01 -12.13
C LEU A 2 3.28 4.84 -11.23
N ILE A 3 3.26 5.09 -9.94
CA ILE A 3 2.82 4.14 -8.92
C ILE A 3 1.34 4.39 -8.65
N VAL A 4 0.50 3.38 -8.46
CA VAL A 4 -0.95 3.58 -8.27
C VAL A 4 -1.42 2.78 -7.05
N ALA A 5 -2.26 3.37 -6.19
CA ALA A 5 -2.80 2.67 -5.04
C ALA A 5 -4.32 2.73 -4.93
N LEU A 6 -4.88 1.70 -4.30
CA LEU A 6 -6.31 1.36 -4.35
C LEU A 6 -7.16 2.09 -3.29
N CYS A 7 -8.39 2.41 -3.64
CA CYS A 7 -9.51 2.62 -2.71
C CYS A 7 -10.66 1.72 -3.19
N LEU A 8 -11.38 1.05 -2.29
CA LEU A 8 -12.26 -0.07 -2.67
C LEU A 8 -13.66 0.08 -2.06
N SER A 9 -14.69 -0.15 -2.88
CA SER A 9 -16.08 -0.38 -2.47
C SER A 9 -16.67 -1.47 -3.37
N GLN A 10 -17.09 -2.60 -2.80
CA GLN A 10 -17.65 -3.74 -3.52
C GLN A 10 -19.02 -4.13 -2.97
N GLU A 11 -19.94 -4.67 -3.78
CA GLU A 11 -21.10 -5.43 -3.27
C GLU A 11 -21.07 -6.90 -3.67
N ARG A 12 -21.54 -7.73 -2.73
CA ARG A 12 -21.56 -9.20 -2.62
C ARG A 12 -20.28 -9.79 -2.01
N ASN A 13 -20.51 -10.66 -1.04
CA ASN A 13 -19.57 -11.56 -0.36
C ASN A 13 -18.97 -12.59 -1.34
N ALA A 14 -18.17 -12.13 -2.28
CA ALA A 14 -17.44 -12.94 -3.26
C ALA A 14 -15.97 -12.50 -3.28
N ASP A 15 -15.12 -13.25 -3.99
CA ASP A 15 -13.70 -12.93 -4.14
C ASP A 15 -13.48 -11.47 -4.54
N VAL A 16 -12.42 -10.87 -3.99
CA VAL A 16 -12.03 -9.48 -4.27
C VAL A 16 -10.81 -9.51 -5.15
N SER A 17 -10.91 -8.98 -6.37
CA SER A 17 -9.78 -8.88 -7.31
C SER A 17 -9.68 -7.46 -7.85
N VAL A 18 -8.62 -6.73 -7.53
CA VAL A 18 -8.37 -5.38 -8.02
C VAL A 18 -6.91 -5.23 -8.41
N TYR A 19 -6.67 -4.61 -9.57
CA TYR A 19 -5.34 -4.35 -10.08
C TYR A 19 -5.25 -2.92 -10.58
N ALA A 20 -4.26 -2.18 -10.10
CA ALA A 20 -3.90 -0.90 -10.66
C ALA A 20 -2.76 -1.05 -11.67
N TRP A 21 -2.85 -0.31 -12.77
CA TRP A 21 -1.81 -0.28 -13.78
C TRP A 21 -1.48 1.14 -14.21
N SER A 22 -0.31 1.27 -14.79
CA SER A 22 0.17 2.53 -15.34
C SER A 22 0.98 2.31 -16.60
N LYS A 23 0.88 3.25 -17.53
CA LYS A 23 1.74 3.33 -18.70
C LYS A 23 2.54 4.63 -18.62
N PRO A 24 3.88 4.56 -18.61
CA PRO A 24 4.73 5.74 -18.67
C PRO A 24 4.42 6.56 -19.94
N LYS A 25 4.71 7.85 -19.87
CA LYS A 25 4.65 8.77 -21.02
C LYS A 25 5.49 8.22 -22.18
N SER A 26 4.91 8.12 -23.38
CA SER A 26 5.69 8.22 -24.63
C SER A 26 6.15 9.67 -24.79
N GLN A 27 7.32 9.93 -25.41
CA GLN A 27 7.88 11.28 -25.52
C GLN A 27 6.82 12.31 -25.97
N GLY A 28 6.48 13.25 -25.09
CA GLY A 28 5.54 14.35 -25.34
C GLY A 28 4.06 14.12 -25.00
N GLY A 29 3.67 12.94 -24.50
CA GLY A 29 2.27 12.64 -24.12
C GLY A 29 2.01 12.59 -22.61
N ASP A 30 0.74 12.52 -22.23
CA ASP A 30 0.30 12.28 -20.85
C ASP A 30 0.52 10.82 -20.42
N GLY A 31 0.86 10.61 -19.14
CA GLY A 31 0.92 9.28 -18.56
C GLY A 31 -0.50 8.78 -18.28
N THR A 32 -0.78 7.51 -18.54
CA THR A 32 -2.09 6.93 -18.22
C THR A 32 -1.99 6.01 -17.03
N CYS A 33 -2.92 6.15 -16.09
CA CYS A 33 -3.20 5.15 -15.07
C CYS A 33 -4.57 4.55 -15.32
N GLY A 34 -4.75 3.32 -14.89
CA GLY A 34 -6.04 2.67 -14.92
C GLY A 34 -6.11 1.62 -13.84
N MET A 35 -7.31 1.10 -13.66
CA MET A 35 -7.59 0.11 -12.66
C MET A 35 -8.62 -0.86 -13.23
N THR A 36 -8.52 -2.12 -12.86
CA THR A 36 -9.39 -3.17 -13.37
C THR A 36 -9.72 -4.16 -12.26
N THR A 37 -10.77 -4.94 -12.48
CA THR A 37 -11.15 -6.05 -11.60
C THR A 37 -11.30 -7.33 -12.36
N GLY A 38 -11.01 -8.42 -11.67
CA GLY A 38 -11.09 -9.77 -12.20
C GLY A 38 -12.21 -10.58 -11.56
N GLY A 39 -12.53 -11.72 -12.18
CA GLY A 39 -13.41 -12.72 -11.60
C GLY A 39 -14.84 -12.22 -11.31
N PRO A 40 -15.47 -12.66 -10.21
CA PRO A 40 -16.84 -12.28 -9.86
C PRO A 40 -16.95 -10.92 -9.13
N SER A 41 -15.86 -10.16 -8.99
CA SER A 41 -15.85 -8.91 -8.22
C SER A 41 -16.69 -7.82 -8.89
N ARG A 42 -17.50 -7.10 -8.11
CA ARG A 42 -18.33 -5.96 -8.57
C ARG A 42 -17.94 -4.66 -7.88
N LEU A 43 -17.15 -3.81 -8.54
CA LEU A 43 -16.80 -2.49 -8.01
C LEU A 43 -17.96 -1.49 -8.08
N PHE A 44 -18.10 -0.74 -7.00
CA PHE A 44 -18.99 0.43 -6.93
C PHE A 44 -18.21 1.72 -7.05
N LYS A 45 -17.10 1.81 -6.31
CA LYS A 45 -16.23 2.97 -6.31
C LYS A 45 -14.80 2.50 -6.16
N MET A 46 -13.94 3.14 -6.94
CA MET A 46 -12.52 2.90 -6.88
C MET A 46 -11.79 4.22 -7.07
N GLY A 47 -10.69 4.38 -6.35
CA GLY A 47 -9.83 5.56 -6.43
C GLY A 47 -8.38 5.15 -6.60
N ALA A 48 -7.61 6.04 -7.22
CA ALA A 48 -6.18 5.90 -7.44
C ALA A 48 -5.46 7.13 -6.87
N THR A 49 -4.48 6.90 -6.00
CA THR A 49 -3.39 7.86 -5.73
C THR A 49 -2.20 7.47 -6.59
N TRP A 50 -1.44 8.45 -7.08
CA TRP A 50 -0.25 8.14 -7.86
C TRP A 50 0.97 8.99 -7.54
N LEU A 51 2.14 8.35 -7.64
CA LEU A 51 3.42 9.00 -7.49
C LEU A 51 4.18 8.96 -8.81
N GLU A 52 4.61 10.14 -9.30
CA GLU A 52 5.46 10.27 -10.47
C GLU A 52 6.89 10.60 -10.05
N VAL A 53 7.80 9.63 -10.22
CA VAL A 53 9.24 9.82 -9.97
C VAL A 53 10.02 9.52 -11.26
N PRO A 54 10.97 10.38 -11.69
CA PRO A 54 11.85 10.07 -12.82
C PRO A 54 12.68 8.80 -12.54
N ARG A 55 12.83 7.91 -13.53
CA ARG A 55 13.70 6.71 -13.40
C ARG A 55 15.17 7.09 -13.17
N THR A 56 15.55 8.27 -13.63
CA THR A 56 16.90 8.82 -13.51
C THR A 56 17.13 9.52 -12.17
N ASP A 57 16.09 9.75 -11.36
CA ASP A 57 16.24 10.43 -10.07
C ASP A 57 17.11 9.55 -9.13
N PRO A 58 18.30 10.02 -8.73
CA PRO A 58 19.21 9.24 -7.91
C PRO A 58 18.70 9.06 -6.48
N ARG A 59 17.74 9.88 -6.02
CA ARG A 59 17.16 9.82 -4.67
C ARG A 59 16.32 8.57 -4.44
N PHE A 60 15.76 8.01 -5.51
CA PHE A 60 14.78 6.94 -5.43
C PHE A 60 15.27 5.64 -6.04
N ARG A 61 14.88 4.53 -5.42
CA ARG A 61 14.77 3.22 -6.05
C ARG A 61 13.34 2.77 -5.93
N PHE A 62 12.90 1.97 -6.88
CA PHE A 62 11.55 1.46 -6.87
C PHE A 62 11.50 0.21 -7.73
N GLY A 63 10.45 -0.57 -7.55
CA GLY A 63 10.21 -1.73 -8.37
C GLY A 63 8.86 -2.33 -8.07
N THR A 64 8.57 -3.37 -8.85
CA THR A 64 7.35 -4.15 -8.72
C THR A 64 7.76 -5.59 -8.47
N TRP A 65 6.99 -6.25 -7.62
CA TRP A 65 7.09 -7.68 -7.42
C TRP A 65 5.71 -8.31 -7.49
N THR A 66 5.61 -9.48 -8.11
CA THR A 66 4.36 -10.22 -8.24
C THR A 66 4.54 -11.58 -7.58
N ARG A 67 3.58 -11.94 -6.70
CA ARG A 67 3.49 -13.28 -6.13
C ARG A 67 3.01 -14.21 -7.21
N ARG A 68 3.80 -15.25 -7.45
CA ARG A 68 3.39 -16.40 -8.25
C ARG A 68 3.29 -17.61 -7.31
N PRO A 69 2.45 -18.62 -7.62
CA PRO A 69 2.22 -19.77 -6.74
C PRO A 69 3.49 -20.55 -6.35
N ASP A 70 4.56 -20.41 -7.15
CA ASP A 70 5.87 -21.06 -6.99
C ASP A 70 6.89 -20.27 -6.16
N LYS A 71 6.56 -19.04 -5.70
CA LYS A 71 7.51 -18.17 -5.00
C LYS A 71 7.37 -18.22 -3.48
N LEU A 72 8.52 -18.18 -2.82
CA LEU A 72 8.64 -18.02 -1.37
C LEU A 72 7.94 -16.73 -0.91
N ASP A 73 7.25 -16.82 0.21
CA ASP A 73 6.57 -15.69 0.85
C ASP A 73 7.54 -14.66 1.43
N ASN A 74 8.81 -15.01 1.62
CA ASN A 74 9.88 -14.08 1.99
C ASN A 74 10.93 -14.04 0.87
N ILE A 75 11.23 -12.85 0.39
CA ILE A 75 12.23 -12.61 -0.66
C ILE A 75 13.21 -11.54 -0.22
N ARG A 76 14.44 -11.63 -0.73
CA ARG A 76 15.38 -10.52 -0.72
C ARG A 76 15.23 -9.73 -2.02
N VAL A 77 14.76 -8.49 -1.93
CA VAL A 77 14.77 -7.55 -3.05
C VAL A 77 16.12 -6.84 -3.07
N ARG A 78 16.80 -6.84 -4.21
CA ARG A 78 18.04 -6.08 -4.43
C ARG A 78 17.72 -4.81 -5.20
N PHE A 79 18.34 -3.71 -4.83
CA PHE A 79 18.29 -2.50 -5.64
C PHE A 79 19.16 -2.68 -6.87
N ASP A 80 18.62 -2.36 -8.05
CA ASP A 80 19.40 -2.34 -9.32
C ASP A 80 20.64 -1.46 -9.21
N ARG A 81 20.56 -0.42 -8.37
CA ARG A 81 21.65 0.47 -8.01
C ARG A 81 21.67 0.63 -6.49
N PRO A 82 22.71 0.18 -5.79
CA PRO A 82 22.83 0.42 -4.35
C PRO A 82 22.77 1.91 -4.01
N PHE A 83 22.37 2.22 -2.78
CA PHE A 83 22.60 3.54 -2.19
C PHE A 83 24.05 3.62 -1.69
N VAL A 84 24.62 4.82 -1.74
CA VAL A 84 25.97 5.07 -1.20
C VAL A 84 25.94 5.08 0.33
N GLU A 85 24.83 5.53 0.91
CA GLU A 85 24.62 5.59 2.36
C GLU A 85 23.85 4.38 2.89
N GLN A 86 24.07 4.07 4.17
CA GLN A 86 23.44 2.92 4.85
C GLN A 86 22.01 3.22 5.36
N SER A 87 21.61 4.50 5.41
CA SER A 87 20.32 4.90 5.98
C SER A 87 19.27 5.02 4.89
N VAL A 88 18.57 3.92 4.63
CA VAL A 88 17.54 3.79 3.60
C VAL A 88 16.19 3.51 4.24
N SER A 89 15.15 4.22 3.81
CA SER A 89 13.75 3.88 4.10
C SER A 89 13.15 3.17 2.91
N VAL A 90 12.33 2.15 3.18
CA VAL A 90 11.58 1.42 2.14
C VAL A 90 10.14 1.27 2.59
N VAL A 91 9.21 1.64 1.71
CA VAL A 91 7.80 1.29 1.83
C VAL A 91 7.40 0.37 0.70
N ALA A 92 6.60 -0.65 1.01
CA ALA A 92 6.00 -1.57 0.05
C ALA A 92 4.50 -1.67 0.29
N PHE A 93 3.73 -1.78 -0.78
CA PHE A 93 2.27 -1.70 -0.73
C PHE A 93 1.64 -2.43 -1.91
N PHE A 94 0.38 -2.79 -1.76
CA PHE A 94 -0.40 -3.44 -2.80
C PHE A 94 -0.60 -2.50 -3.98
N ARG A 95 -0.14 -2.95 -5.14
CA ARG A 95 -0.52 -2.46 -6.46
C ARG A 95 -1.80 -3.16 -6.94
N GLY A 96 -1.93 -4.42 -6.59
CA GLY A 96 -3.09 -5.24 -6.91
C GLY A 96 -3.15 -6.48 -6.04
N PHE A 97 -4.33 -7.04 -5.90
CA PHE A 97 -4.51 -8.30 -5.21
C PHE A 97 -5.76 -9.01 -5.68
N LYS A 98 -5.75 -10.34 -5.52
CA LYS A 98 -6.92 -11.20 -5.54
C LYS A 98 -6.96 -11.99 -4.24
N MET A 99 -8.02 -11.80 -3.49
CA MET A 99 -8.32 -12.48 -2.24
C MET A 99 -9.60 -13.29 -2.42
N VAL A 100 -9.48 -14.61 -2.34
CA VAL A 100 -10.65 -15.50 -2.34
C VAL A 100 -11.16 -15.61 -0.91
N LYS A 101 -12.47 -15.69 -0.76
CA LYS A 101 -13.08 -15.94 0.54
C LYS A 101 -12.66 -17.32 1.07
N GLY A 102 -12.10 -17.36 2.28
CA GLY A 102 -11.81 -18.62 2.97
C GLY A 102 -13.07 -19.44 3.22
N ASN A 103 -12.97 -20.76 3.02
CA ASN A 103 -14.08 -21.71 3.20
C ASN A 103 -13.99 -22.49 4.52
N ASP A 104 -13.15 -22.06 5.47
CA ASP A 104 -13.05 -22.74 6.75
C ASP A 104 -14.35 -22.56 7.56
N GLU A 105 -15.09 -23.65 7.77
CA GLU A 105 -16.32 -23.69 8.56
C GLU A 105 -16.09 -23.34 10.04
N HIS A 106 -14.84 -23.41 10.53
CA HIS A 106 -14.48 -23.16 11.93
C HIS A 106 -13.90 -21.77 12.19
N SER A 107 -13.63 -20.99 11.14
CA SER A 107 -13.04 -19.65 11.23
C SER A 107 -13.94 -18.62 10.55
N ARG A 108 -14.03 -17.41 11.11
CA ARG A 108 -14.71 -16.30 10.41
C ARG A 108 -14.01 -16.07 9.06
N PRO A 109 -14.72 -16.02 7.93
CA PRO A 109 -14.08 -15.81 6.64
C PRO A 109 -13.58 -14.37 6.57
N VAL A 110 -12.30 -14.19 6.28
CA VAL A 110 -11.62 -12.89 6.32
C VAL A 110 -10.75 -12.73 5.07
N TRP A 111 -10.81 -11.56 4.46
CA TRP A 111 -9.81 -11.12 3.49
C TRP A 111 -8.63 -10.53 4.25
N ARG A 112 -7.54 -11.31 4.34
CA ARG A 112 -6.31 -10.90 5.02
C ARG A 112 -5.10 -10.98 4.09
N GLY A 113 -4.42 -9.87 3.95
CA GLY A 113 -3.13 -9.79 3.28
C GLY A 113 -2.28 -8.69 3.89
N GLU A 114 -0.99 -8.96 4.05
CA GLU A 114 -0.01 -8.00 4.55
C GLU A 114 1.30 -8.11 3.77
N VAL A 115 1.86 -6.96 3.40
CA VAL A 115 3.23 -6.82 2.88
C VAL A 115 4.09 -6.20 3.97
N THR A 116 5.13 -6.90 4.38
CA THR A 116 6.11 -6.44 5.37
C THR A 116 7.46 -6.18 4.71
N VAL A 117 8.17 -5.19 5.22
CA VAL A 117 9.54 -4.85 4.83
C VAL A 117 10.42 -4.89 6.06
N LYS A 118 11.55 -5.58 5.99
CA LYS A 118 12.54 -5.71 7.07
C LYS A 118 13.95 -5.79 6.50
N ASN A 119 14.95 -5.76 7.39
CA ASN A 119 16.37 -5.93 7.04
C ASN A 119 16.80 -5.01 5.89
N VAL A 120 16.41 -3.73 5.97
CA VAL A 120 16.74 -2.71 4.97
C VAL A 120 18.21 -2.31 5.14
N ASP A 121 18.95 -2.31 4.04
CA ASP A 121 20.31 -1.76 3.95
C ASP A 121 20.53 -1.06 2.61
N SER A 122 21.77 -0.61 2.35
CA SER A 122 22.12 0.13 1.15
C SER A 122 21.98 -0.67 -0.16
N THR A 123 21.88 -2.00 -0.08
CA THR A 123 21.83 -2.90 -1.25
C THR A 123 20.44 -3.46 -1.51
N GLY A 124 19.54 -3.42 -0.52
CA GLY A 124 18.20 -3.97 -0.66
C GLY A 124 17.45 -4.10 0.65
N PHE A 125 16.43 -4.96 0.62
CA PHE A 125 15.57 -5.23 1.78
C PHE A 125 14.96 -6.63 1.66
N GLU A 126 14.52 -7.17 2.79
CA GLU A 126 13.66 -8.36 2.80
C GLU A 126 12.19 -7.93 2.77
N MET A 127 11.42 -8.59 1.92
CA MET A 127 9.99 -8.38 1.79
C MET A 127 9.29 -9.70 2.06
N ALA A 128 8.29 -9.67 2.95
CA ALA A 128 7.47 -10.85 3.20
C ALA A 128 5.98 -10.56 3.04
N ILE A 129 5.25 -11.56 2.56
CA ILE A 129 3.81 -11.48 2.33
C ILE A 129 3.13 -12.55 3.16
N SER A 130 2.18 -12.13 3.99
CA SER A 130 1.41 -13.02 4.85
C SER A 130 -0.08 -12.90 4.60
N SER A 131 -0.76 -14.04 4.56
CA SER A 131 -2.23 -14.18 4.65
C SER A 131 -2.61 -14.88 5.96
N ALA A 132 -3.91 -14.95 6.27
CA ALA A 132 -4.39 -15.74 7.41
C ALA A 132 -4.01 -17.24 7.26
N GLN A 133 -3.76 -17.91 8.39
CA GLN A 133 -3.47 -19.34 8.44
C GLN A 133 -4.57 -20.13 7.69
N GLY A 134 -4.17 -20.94 6.70
CA GLY A 134 -5.06 -21.88 6.01
C GLY A 134 -5.42 -21.52 4.57
N ASP A 135 -5.32 -20.24 4.14
CA ASP A 135 -5.80 -19.83 2.81
C ASP A 135 -4.66 -19.45 1.85
N PHE A 136 -4.45 -20.33 0.86
CA PHE A 136 -3.52 -20.20 -0.27
C PHE A 136 -4.05 -19.28 -1.39
N ASN A 137 -5.08 -18.48 -1.15
CA ASN A 137 -5.80 -17.76 -2.20
C ASN A 137 -5.54 -16.25 -2.22
N LEU A 138 -4.28 -15.85 -2.00
CA LEU A 138 -3.83 -14.47 -2.09
C LEU A 138 -2.84 -14.32 -3.25
N GLU A 139 -3.31 -13.85 -4.40
CA GLU A 139 -2.43 -13.35 -5.46
C GLU A 139 -2.20 -11.86 -5.20
N VAL A 140 -0.95 -11.39 -5.26
CA VAL A 140 -0.63 -9.99 -4.99
C VAL A 140 0.42 -9.45 -5.94
N GLU A 141 0.21 -8.21 -6.35
CA GLU A 141 1.20 -7.34 -6.95
C GLU A 141 1.57 -6.26 -5.94
N VAL A 142 2.86 -6.09 -5.74
CA VAL A 142 3.43 -5.17 -4.77
C VAL A 142 4.33 -4.19 -5.50
N ASP A 143 4.07 -2.90 -5.31
CA ASP A 143 5.03 -1.86 -5.65
C ASP A 143 5.80 -1.47 -4.38
N TRP A 144 7.06 -1.09 -4.55
CA TRP A 144 7.90 -0.61 -3.46
C TRP A 144 8.69 0.63 -3.88
N VAL A 145 8.97 1.48 -2.92
CA VAL A 145 9.78 2.69 -3.07
C VAL A 145 10.79 2.76 -1.94
N ALA A 146 12.03 3.01 -2.31
CA ALA A 146 13.14 3.24 -1.40
C ALA A 146 13.72 4.65 -1.62
N HIS A 147 14.12 5.29 -0.53
CA HIS A 147 14.84 6.57 -0.57
C HIS A 147 15.79 6.68 0.62
N MET A 148 16.76 7.60 0.55
CA MET A 148 17.64 7.87 1.68
C MET A 148 16.87 8.57 2.81
N THR A 149 17.07 8.17 4.06
CA THR A 149 16.37 8.78 5.21
C THR A 149 16.83 10.19 5.52
N VAL A 150 18.06 10.51 5.12
CA VAL A 150 18.69 11.83 5.32
C VAL A 150 18.14 12.90 4.37
N ASP A 151 17.47 12.48 3.29
CA ASP A 151 16.91 13.40 2.32
C ASP A 151 15.79 14.24 2.97
N PRO A 152 15.94 15.57 3.08
CA PRO A 152 14.95 16.42 3.73
C PRO A 152 13.71 16.67 2.87
N THR A 153 13.73 16.22 1.60
CA THR A 153 12.65 16.42 0.62
C THR A 153 11.68 15.23 0.53
N VAL A 154 12.00 14.11 1.19
CA VAL A 154 11.14 12.92 1.19
C VAL A 154 11.08 12.26 2.56
N LYS A 155 9.87 11.90 2.99
CA LYS A 155 9.64 11.03 4.15
C LYS A 155 8.69 9.92 3.73
N SER A 156 8.82 8.75 4.34
CA SER A 156 7.92 7.63 4.13
C SER A 156 7.72 6.85 5.41
N GLY A 157 6.66 6.06 5.44
CA GLY A 157 6.39 5.17 6.55
C GLY A 157 5.06 4.46 6.40
N TYR A 158 4.56 3.97 7.53
CA TYR A 158 3.28 3.29 7.61
C TYR A 158 2.41 3.93 8.69
N MET A 159 1.10 3.80 8.53
CA MET A 159 0.10 4.06 9.56
C MET A 159 -0.80 2.84 9.67
N THR A 160 -0.94 2.31 10.88
CA THR A 160 -1.75 1.12 11.14
C THR A 160 -2.95 1.49 11.98
N ILE A 161 -4.09 0.91 11.64
CA ILE A 161 -5.26 0.81 12.51
C ILE A 161 -5.44 -0.67 12.87
N ASP A 162 -5.65 -0.94 14.15
CA ASP A 162 -5.94 -2.27 14.66
C ASP A 162 -7.08 -2.16 15.68
N HIS A 163 -8.06 -3.07 15.59
CA HIS A 163 -9.19 -3.17 16.49
C HIS A 163 -9.16 -4.55 17.17
N SER A 164 -9.13 -4.55 18.50
CA SER A 164 -9.22 -5.79 19.31
C SER A 164 -10.64 -6.33 19.39
N ASP A 165 -11.63 -5.43 19.35
CA ASP A 165 -13.05 -5.72 19.49
C ASP A 165 -13.80 -5.16 18.28
N GLN A 166 -14.81 -4.30 18.49
CA GLN A 166 -15.60 -3.73 17.40
C GLN A 166 -14.80 -2.70 16.59
N PRO A 167 -14.74 -2.84 15.25
CA PRO A 167 -14.22 -1.81 14.38
C PRO A 167 -14.95 -0.49 14.58
N LYS A 168 -14.19 0.58 14.84
CA LYS A 168 -14.74 1.93 15.05
C LYS A 168 -14.25 2.82 13.92
N PHE A 169 -15.15 3.39 13.13
CA PHE A 169 -14.79 4.31 12.05
C PHE A 169 -15.63 5.59 12.10
N PRO A 170 -15.12 6.72 11.58
CA PRO A 170 -13.77 6.91 11.02
C PRO A 170 -12.69 6.89 12.11
N GLN A 171 -11.46 6.53 11.74
CA GLN A 171 -10.27 6.65 12.59
C GLN A 171 -9.41 7.80 12.09
N THR A 172 -9.06 8.73 12.98
CA THR A 172 -8.19 9.86 12.67
C THR A 172 -6.98 9.83 13.59
N THR A 173 -5.78 9.97 13.05
CA THR A 173 -4.53 9.93 13.81
C THR A 173 -3.51 10.87 13.20
N ARG A 174 -2.73 11.55 14.05
CA ARG A 174 -1.62 12.37 13.59
C ARG A 174 -0.45 11.46 13.17
N CYS A 175 0.00 11.61 11.93
CA CYS A 175 1.21 10.98 11.42
C CYS A 175 2.38 11.96 11.53
N ASN A 176 3.30 11.72 12.45
CA ASN A 176 4.52 12.53 12.59
C ASN A 176 5.66 11.94 11.75
N PHE A 177 6.52 12.80 11.20
CA PHE A 177 7.72 12.34 10.51
C PHE A 177 8.81 11.96 11.52
N ASN A 178 8.98 10.65 11.74
CA ASN A 178 9.82 10.10 12.82
C ASN A 178 11.33 10.41 12.71
N ASN A 179 11.80 10.91 11.55
CA ASN A 179 13.20 11.26 11.30
C ASN A 179 13.38 12.78 11.06
N GLY A 180 12.66 13.58 11.86
CA GLY A 180 12.69 15.04 11.78
C GLY A 180 11.75 15.62 10.72
N GLU A 181 11.63 16.94 10.76
CA GLU A 181 10.82 17.71 9.82
C GLU A 181 11.42 17.64 8.40
N MET A 182 10.54 17.78 7.42
CA MET A 182 10.92 18.08 6.04
C MET A 182 11.41 19.53 5.91
N ALA A 183 12.16 19.83 4.86
CA ALA A 183 12.66 21.19 4.61
C ALA A 183 11.52 22.22 4.41
N ALA A 184 10.37 21.79 3.89
CA ALA A 184 9.15 22.57 3.80
C ALA A 184 7.92 21.64 3.89
N ASN A 185 6.72 22.21 3.79
CA ASN A 185 5.52 21.39 3.65
C ASN A 185 5.62 20.55 2.36
N PRO A 186 5.29 19.25 2.39
CA PRO A 186 5.31 18.43 1.18
C PRO A 186 4.20 18.85 0.21
N ASP A 187 4.51 18.82 -1.08
CA ASP A 187 3.55 19.11 -2.16
C ASP A 187 2.55 17.96 -2.36
N TYR A 188 2.95 16.75 -1.97
CA TYR A 188 2.17 15.54 -2.18
C TYR A 188 2.33 14.53 -1.04
N ILE A 189 1.21 13.92 -0.64
CA ILE A 189 1.17 12.74 0.21
C ILE A 189 0.60 11.57 -0.60
N PHE A 190 1.48 10.69 -1.04
CA PHE A 190 1.10 9.39 -1.61
C PHE A 190 0.62 8.47 -0.48
N GLN A 191 -0.41 7.66 -0.75
CA GLN A 191 -0.96 6.69 0.21
C GLN A 191 -1.33 5.41 -0.51
N ALA A 192 -1.10 4.26 0.11
CA ALA A 192 -1.41 2.95 -0.45
C ALA A 192 -1.63 1.90 0.63
N TRP A 193 -2.49 0.90 0.39
CA TRP A 193 -2.68 -0.19 1.36
C TRP A 193 -1.49 -1.14 1.35
N SER A 194 -1.01 -1.52 2.53
CA SER A 194 0.04 -2.53 2.76
C SER A 194 -0.42 -3.66 3.68
N LYS A 195 -1.54 -3.48 4.38
CA LYS A 195 -2.25 -4.51 5.14
C LYS A 195 -3.75 -4.29 5.01
N ILE A 196 -4.49 -5.36 4.80
CA ILE A 196 -5.95 -5.40 4.83
C ILE A 196 -6.35 -6.62 5.65
N ASP A 197 -7.29 -6.43 6.56
CA ASP A 197 -7.87 -7.47 7.40
C ASP A 197 -9.35 -7.15 7.64
N VAL A 198 -10.18 -7.62 6.72
CA VAL A 198 -11.60 -7.27 6.63
C VAL A 198 -12.41 -8.55 6.57
N SER A 199 -13.53 -8.60 7.31
CA SER A 199 -14.47 -9.72 7.21
C SER A 199 -14.96 -9.90 5.78
N ALA A 200 -14.89 -11.13 5.28
CA ALA A 200 -15.45 -11.54 3.99
C ALA A 200 -16.94 -11.92 4.07
N GLU A 201 -17.57 -11.71 5.22
CA GLU A 201 -19.02 -11.82 5.40
C GLU A 201 -19.77 -10.53 5.08
N ARG A 202 -19.02 -9.44 4.88
CA ARG A 202 -19.53 -8.11 4.59
C ARG A 202 -18.73 -7.56 3.42
N ASN A 203 -19.28 -6.54 2.80
CA ASN A 203 -18.62 -5.86 1.70
C ASN A 203 -17.37 -5.11 2.18
N MET A 204 -16.29 -5.14 1.39
CA MET A 204 -15.08 -4.35 1.68
C MET A 204 -15.29 -2.90 1.22
N ARG A 205 -15.26 -1.96 2.16
CA ARG A 205 -15.37 -0.53 1.89
C ARG A 205 -14.35 0.25 2.72
N LEU A 206 -13.24 0.63 2.09
CA LEU A 206 -12.12 1.27 2.78
C LEU A 206 -11.54 2.43 1.96
N ILE A 207 -11.30 3.55 2.63
CA ILE A 207 -10.59 4.71 2.08
C ILE A 207 -9.61 5.28 3.11
N HIS A 208 -8.46 5.73 2.62
CA HIS A 208 -7.56 6.59 3.36
C HIS A 208 -7.52 7.99 2.76
N SER A 209 -7.34 8.98 3.62
CA SER A 209 -7.07 10.36 3.21
C SER A 209 -6.07 11.00 4.17
N ALA A 210 -5.41 12.05 3.67
CA ALA A 210 -4.53 12.89 4.48
C ALA A 210 -5.02 14.34 4.44
N SER A 211 -4.94 15.01 5.57
CA SER A 211 -5.26 16.42 5.74
C SER A 211 -4.21 17.10 6.62
N GLU A 212 -4.31 18.42 6.81
CA GLU A 212 -3.48 19.18 7.77
C GLU A 212 -1.97 18.92 7.58
N ILE A 213 -1.56 18.96 6.32
CA ILE A 213 -0.21 18.66 5.88
C ILE A 213 0.72 19.79 6.33
N SER A 214 1.80 19.44 7.00
CA SER A 214 2.87 20.34 7.41
C SER A 214 4.23 19.68 7.22
N LYS A 215 5.31 20.46 7.39
CA LYS A 215 6.69 19.96 7.40
C LYS A 215 6.96 18.90 8.46
N SER A 216 6.13 18.79 9.51
CA SER A 216 6.32 17.83 10.61
C SER A 216 5.45 16.59 10.50
N GLY A 217 4.47 16.58 9.60
CA GLY A 217 3.53 15.47 9.46
C GLY A 217 2.24 15.84 8.77
N PHE A 218 1.25 14.95 8.87
CA PHE A 218 -0.09 15.16 8.37
C PHE A 218 -1.10 14.39 9.24
N THR A 219 -2.37 14.73 9.12
CA THR A 219 -3.46 14.01 9.78
C THR A 219 -3.94 12.89 8.84
N TRP A 220 -3.79 11.64 9.27
CA TRP A 220 -4.27 10.45 8.56
C TRP A 220 -5.70 10.14 8.98
N LYS A 221 -6.57 9.88 8.00
CA LYS A 221 -7.93 9.45 8.25
C LYS A 221 -8.20 8.15 7.49
N THR A 222 -8.70 7.15 8.20
CA THR A 222 -9.25 5.92 7.60
C THR A 222 -10.75 5.92 7.79
N GLU A 223 -11.48 5.65 6.71
CA GLU A 223 -12.93 5.52 6.76
C GLU A 223 -13.33 4.15 6.23
N SER A 224 -14.32 3.60 6.93
CA SER A 224 -15.09 2.44 6.55
C SER A 224 -16.54 2.83 6.78
N TRP A 225 -17.46 2.29 5.99
CA TRP A 225 -18.86 2.66 6.08
C TRP A 225 -19.78 1.48 5.86
N ASP A 226 -21.06 1.71 6.14
CA ASP A 226 -22.14 0.72 6.12
C ASP A 226 -21.81 -0.45 7.07
N ASP A 227 -21.99 -1.69 6.65
CA ASP A 227 -21.81 -2.91 7.45
C ASP A 227 -20.39 -3.50 7.42
N THR A 228 -19.41 -2.76 6.88
CA THR A 228 -18.04 -3.24 6.70
C THR A 228 -17.36 -3.49 8.06
N LEU A 229 -16.83 -4.70 8.26
CA LEU A 229 -16.07 -5.07 9.47
C LEU A 229 -14.57 -5.15 9.16
N CYS A 230 -13.84 -4.05 9.36
CA CYS A 230 -12.39 -3.98 9.19
C CYS A 230 -11.68 -4.10 10.54
N TRP A 231 -11.05 -5.25 10.79
CA TRP A 231 -10.34 -5.53 12.05
C TRP A 231 -9.00 -4.82 12.11
N SER A 232 -8.28 -4.80 11.00
CA SER A 232 -7.05 -4.01 10.89
C SER A 232 -6.76 -3.61 9.45
N ALA A 233 -6.00 -2.53 9.31
CA ALA A 233 -5.47 -2.13 8.03
C ALA A 233 -4.23 -1.25 8.21
N ARG A 234 -3.34 -1.27 7.23
CA ARG A 234 -2.12 -0.47 7.26
C ARG A 234 -1.95 0.22 5.92
N GLY A 235 -1.80 1.54 5.96
CA GLY A 235 -1.41 2.30 4.79
C GLY A 235 0.07 2.64 4.81
N ALA A 236 0.76 2.39 3.70
CA ALA A 236 2.03 3.01 3.37
C ALA A 236 1.78 4.46 2.91
N TRP A 237 2.69 5.36 3.27
CA TRP A 237 2.65 6.74 2.82
C TRP A 237 4.02 7.24 2.38
N ILE A 238 4.04 8.19 1.45
CA ILE A 238 5.25 8.91 1.01
C ILE A 238 4.89 10.39 0.92
N ALA A 239 5.57 11.22 1.71
CA ALA A 239 5.53 12.67 1.62
C ALA A 239 6.68 13.15 0.74
N LEU A 240 6.39 13.97 -0.27
CA LEU A 240 7.37 14.42 -1.25
C LEU A 240 7.28 15.94 -1.46
N MET A 241 8.44 16.60 -1.46
CA MET A 241 8.64 17.92 -2.03
C MET A 241 9.14 17.77 -3.48
N LYS A 242 8.53 18.47 -4.42
CA LYS A 242 8.93 18.46 -5.83
C LYS A 242 10.09 19.41 -6.11
#